data_AF-A0A1B6JTB8-F1
#
_entry.id   AF-A0A1B6JTB8-F1
#
_cell.length_a   1.000
_cell.length_b   1.000
_cell.length_c   1.000
_cell.angle_alpha   90.00
_cell.angle_beta   90.00
_cell.angle_gamma   90.00
#
_symmetry.space_group_name_H-M   'P 1'
#
loop_
_entity.id
_entity.type
_entity.pdbx_description
1 polymer ?
#
loop_
_entity_poly.entity_id
_entity_poly.type
_entity_poly.pdbx_seq_one_letter_code
_entity_poly.pdbx_strand_id
1 'polypeptide(L)'
;LQNITAILLGHNKIQKVEGYAFAGTSNVRLLLLNNNPIQKVETSAFSGLTNVEHLLLPSGIKSLEPDAFSGLDSVGLIKLPFMDLQALKPHTFRGLSHVHVLAIQESDLGTIKSGAFEGLAHIGSLNIYNNKIDSIQEFHIKYVNKVKIIRFHGNHLLEAPKAGVVAIQGVETLSVTANHFPCDCNIHALLEGPFGNSTGGDFKTKNFCISPLDVNGKAIAELEVDSIARCQEEVTRGNWDAPSGAPGVVSACLTSIVLIVMRAGVS
;
A
#
# COMPACT_ATOMS: atom_id res chain seq x y z
N LEU A 1 -25.52 -3.91 24.74
CA LEU A 1 -26.35 -4.81 23.91
C LEU A 1 -25.74 -6.22 23.95
N GLN A 2 -25.98 -7.00 25.02
CA GLN A 2 -25.18 -8.21 25.29
C GLN A 2 -25.67 -9.49 24.56
N ASN A 3 -26.77 -9.47 23.81
CA ASN A 3 -27.30 -10.67 23.14
C ASN A 3 -27.35 -10.59 21.62
N ILE A 4 -26.80 -9.54 21.01
CA ILE A 4 -26.84 -9.38 19.56
C ILE A 4 -25.67 -10.13 18.93
N THR A 5 -25.99 -11.06 18.04
CA THR A 5 -25.01 -11.86 17.27
C THR A 5 -24.86 -11.40 15.83
N ALA A 6 -25.83 -10.66 15.30
CA ALA A 6 -25.79 -10.12 13.94
C ALA A 6 -26.32 -8.69 13.91
N ILE A 7 -25.61 -7.81 13.19
CA ILE A 7 -26.04 -6.45 12.88
C ILE A 7 -26.20 -6.33 11.36
N LEU A 8 -27.45 -6.16 10.91
CA LEU A 8 -27.81 -6.08 9.50
C LEU A 8 -28.14 -4.64 9.15
N LEU A 9 -27.16 -3.90 8.64
CA LEU A 9 -27.28 -2.49 8.28
C LEU A 9 -27.15 -2.27 6.76
N GLY A 10 -27.28 -3.34 5.97
CA GLY A 10 -27.22 -3.24 4.51
C GLY A 10 -28.36 -2.39 3.93
N HIS A 11 -28.12 -1.80 2.76
CA HIS A 11 -29.11 -1.00 2.00
C HIS A 11 -29.65 0.22 2.77
N ASN A 12 -28.78 0.92 3.51
CA ASN A 12 -29.12 2.17 4.19
C ASN A 12 -28.42 3.37 3.54
N LYS A 13 -28.48 4.53 4.19
CA LYS A 13 -27.84 5.79 3.75
C LYS A 13 -26.67 6.17 4.66
N ILE A 14 -25.98 5.19 5.23
CA ILE A 14 -24.85 5.42 6.13
C ILE A 14 -23.70 6.00 5.31
N GLN A 15 -23.25 7.21 5.66
CA GLN A 15 -22.17 7.91 4.95
C GLN A 15 -20.80 7.74 5.63
N LYS A 16 -20.80 7.47 6.93
CA LYS A 16 -19.58 7.24 7.70
C LYS A 16 -19.81 6.20 8.79
N VAL A 17 -18.75 5.46 9.12
CA VAL A 17 -18.71 4.66 10.36
C VAL A 17 -17.93 5.47 11.38
N GLU A 18 -18.63 5.93 12.41
CA GLU A 18 -18.04 6.76 13.47
C GLU A 18 -17.18 5.93 14.41
N GLY A 19 -16.21 6.58 15.05
CA GLY A 19 -15.40 5.94 16.09
C GLY A 19 -16.28 5.34 17.18
N TYR A 20 -15.97 4.10 17.60
CA TYR A 20 -16.71 3.37 18.64
C TYR A 20 -18.19 3.09 18.31
N ALA A 21 -18.61 3.13 17.04
CA ALA A 21 -19.99 2.86 16.62
C ALA A 21 -20.54 1.50 17.10
N PHE A 22 -19.66 0.53 17.36
CA PHE A 22 -20.00 -0.83 17.81
C PHE A 22 -19.55 -1.13 19.24
N ALA A 23 -19.27 -0.10 20.05
CA ALA A 23 -18.85 -0.29 21.43
C ALA A 23 -19.88 -1.09 22.24
N GLY A 24 -19.40 -2.08 23.01
CA GLY A 24 -20.25 -2.95 23.83
C GLY A 24 -21.06 -4.01 23.05
N THR A 25 -20.63 -4.37 21.83
CA THR A 25 -21.25 -5.40 20.98
C THR A 25 -20.34 -6.63 20.75
N SER A 26 -19.63 -7.08 21.79
CA SER A 26 -18.63 -8.17 21.73
C SER A 26 -19.16 -9.54 21.26
N ASN A 27 -20.48 -9.75 21.29
CA ASN A 27 -21.10 -11.01 20.85
C ASN A 27 -21.47 -11.02 19.36
N VAL A 28 -21.30 -9.91 18.64
CA VAL A 28 -21.58 -9.83 17.21
C VAL A 28 -20.57 -10.65 16.41
N ARG A 29 -21.08 -11.55 15.57
CA ARG A 29 -20.33 -12.43 14.67
C ARG A 29 -20.44 -12.00 13.21
N LEU A 30 -21.58 -11.39 12.84
CA LEU A 30 -21.87 -10.92 11.49
C LEU A 30 -22.22 -9.43 11.49
N LEU A 31 -21.45 -8.63 10.75
CA LEU A 31 -21.75 -7.22 10.50
C LEU A 31 -21.86 -7.00 8.99
N LEU A 32 -23.06 -6.69 8.52
CA LEU A 32 -23.33 -6.39 7.10
C LEU A 32 -23.57 -4.89 6.92
N LEU A 33 -22.64 -4.22 6.25
CA LEU A 33 -22.70 -2.79 5.89
C LEU A 33 -22.83 -2.57 4.37
N ASN A 34 -23.05 -3.64 3.60
CA ASN A 34 -23.11 -3.59 2.13
C ASN A 34 -24.21 -2.63 1.63
N ASN A 35 -24.01 -2.08 0.44
CA ASN A 35 -24.97 -1.16 -0.20
C ASN A 35 -25.28 0.08 0.66
N ASN A 36 -24.26 0.63 1.32
CA ASN A 36 -24.30 1.96 1.93
C ASN A 36 -23.28 2.87 1.22
N PRO A 37 -23.54 4.18 1.07
CA PRO A 37 -22.60 5.13 0.50
C PRO A 37 -21.54 5.57 1.53
N ILE A 38 -20.88 4.62 2.21
CA ILE A 38 -19.88 4.92 3.23
C ILE A 38 -18.65 5.47 2.55
N GLN A 39 -18.34 6.74 2.80
CA GLN A 39 -17.17 7.42 2.24
C GLN A 39 -16.01 7.45 3.23
N LYS A 40 -16.30 7.37 4.54
CA LYS A 40 -15.31 7.54 5.61
C LYS A 40 -15.47 6.48 6.70
N VAL A 41 -14.36 5.88 7.10
CA VAL A 41 -14.27 5.06 8.32
C VAL A 41 -13.33 5.78 9.28
N GLU A 42 -13.86 6.13 10.46
CA GLU A 42 -13.13 6.89 11.47
C GLU A 42 -12.26 6.00 12.36
N THR A 43 -11.31 6.60 13.08
CA THR A 43 -10.48 5.92 14.07
C THR A 43 -11.32 5.11 15.05
N SER A 44 -10.92 3.85 15.30
CA SER A 44 -11.61 2.91 16.22
C SER A 44 -13.07 2.63 15.86
N ALA A 45 -13.46 2.78 14.58
CA ALA A 45 -14.83 2.57 14.12
C ALA A 45 -15.41 1.20 14.50
N PHE A 46 -14.57 0.15 14.47
CA PHE A 46 -14.96 -1.23 14.76
C PHE A 46 -14.63 -1.68 16.19
N SER A 47 -14.26 -0.75 17.08
CA SER A 47 -13.90 -1.06 18.45
C SER A 47 -15.06 -1.72 19.21
N GLY A 48 -14.75 -2.80 19.93
CA GLY A 48 -15.73 -3.59 20.69
C GLY A 48 -16.22 -4.84 19.97
N LEU A 49 -15.87 -5.00 18.69
CA LEU A 49 -16.06 -6.24 17.94
C LEU A 49 -14.89 -7.19 18.20
N THR A 50 -15.11 -8.19 19.06
CA THR A 50 -14.01 -9.04 19.55
C THR A 50 -13.85 -10.34 18.77
N ASN A 51 -14.89 -10.81 18.07
CA ASN A 51 -14.83 -12.03 17.28
C ASN A 51 -15.87 -12.01 16.15
N VAL A 52 -15.48 -11.48 14.98
CA VAL A 52 -16.32 -11.35 13.79
C VAL A 52 -15.87 -12.37 12.75
N GLU A 53 -16.78 -13.13 12.16
CA GLU A 53 -16.39 -14.10 11.12
C GLU A 53 -16.09 -13.39 9.80
N HIS A 54 -16.96 -12.45 9.42
CA HIS A 54 -16.87 -11.70 8.18
C HIS A 54 -17.18 -10.22 8.41
N LEU A 55 -16.21 -9.36 8.08
CA LEU A 55 -16.38 -7.92 7.98
C LEU A 55 -16.30 -7.52 6.51
N LEU A 56 -17.46 -7.28 5.91
CA LEU A 56 -17.59 -6.86 4.52
C LEU A 56 -17.91 -5.36 4.49
N LEU A 57 -16.94 -4.54 4.10
CA LEU A 57 -17.19 -3.12 3.92
C LEU A 57 -17.81 -2.83 2.55
N PRO A 58 -18.65 -1.78 2.43
CA PRO A 58 -19.23 -1.41 1.15
C PRO A 58 -18.17 -0.82 0.21
N SER A 59 -18.52 -0.79 -1.08
CA SER A 59 -17.76 -0.08 -2.12
C SER A 59 -17.78 1.43 -1.92
N GLY A 60 -16.75 2.11 -2.45
CA GLY A 60 -16.72 3.57 -2.56
C GLY A 60 -16.17 4.31 -1.34
N ILE A 61 -15.47 3.60 -0.45
CA ILE A 61 -14.75 4.25 0.67
C ILE A 61 -13.63 5.12 0.09
N LYS A 62 -13.62 6.39 0.51
CA LYS A 62 -12.65 7.40 0.07
C LYS A 62 -11.59 7.73 1.12
N SER A 63 -11.89 7.43 2.39
CA SER A 63 -10.97 7.69 3.50
C SER A 63 -11.09 6.63 4.57
N LEU A 64 -9.97 5.95 4.82
CA LEU A 64 -9.71 5.22 6.05
C LEU A 64 -8.81 6.09 6.93
N GLU A 65 -9.28 6.42 8.14
CA GLU A 65 -8.44 7.11 9.12
C GLU A 65 -7.38 6.15 9.70
N PRO A 66 -6.24 6.67 10.19
CA PRO A 66 -5.34 5.87 11.03
C PRO A 66 -6.13 5.22 12.16
N ASP A 67 -5.78 3.98 12.51
CA ASP A 67 -6.44 3.20 13.57
C ASP A 67 -7.92 2.90 13.32
N ALA A 68 -8.42 2.97 12.08
CA ALA A 68 -9.82 2.68 11.77
C ALA A 68 -10.29 1.31 12.28
N PHE A 69 -9.38 0.32 12.32
CA PHE A 69 -9.64 -1.04 12.81
C PHE A 69 -9.13 -1.30 14.23
N SER A 70 -8.78 -0.27 14.99
CA SER A 70 -8.31 -0.44 16.36
C SER A 70 -9.42 -0.97 17.27
N GLY A 71 -9.08 -1.95 18.10
CA GLY A 71 -10.03 -2.67 18.97
C GLY A 71 -10.88 -3.73 18.25
N LEU A 72 -10.48 -4.12 17.04
CA LEU A 72 -11.03 -5.26 16.30
C LEU A 72 -10.14 -6.48 16.50
N ASP A 73 -10.46 -7.29 17.52
CA ASP A 73 -9.50 -8.26 18.08
C ASP A 73 -9.31 -9.51 17.21
N SER A 74 -10.41 -10.11 16.77
CA SER A 74 -10.41 -11.34 15.96
C SER A 74 -11.40 -11.22 14.81
N VAL A 75 -10.90 -11.39 13.58
CA VAL A 75 -11.71 -11.43 12.38
C VAL A 75 -11.32 -12.59 11.48
N GLY A 76 -12.29 -13.36 10.99
CA GLY A 76 -12.04 -14.34 9.95
C GLY A 76 -11.60 -13.64 8.65
N LEU A 77 -12.51 -12.93 8.01
CA LEU A 77 -12.26 -12.22 6.75
C LEU A 77 -12.57 -10.74 6.87
N ILE A 78 -11.60 -9.89 6.53
CA ILE A 78 -11.82 -8.47 6.22
C ILE A 78 -11.68 -8.31 4.71
N LYS A 79 -12.76 -7.87 4.05
CA LYS A 79 -12.77 -7.57 2.61
C LYS A 79 -13.04 -6.09 2.39
N LEU A 80 -12.10 -5.44 1.68
CA LEU A 80 -12.11 -4.02 1.33
C LEU A 80 -12.13 -3.88 -0.20
N PRO A 81 -13.30 -3.95 -0.84
CA PRO A 81 -13.42 -3.87 -2.29
C PRO A 81 -13.76 -2.44 -2.75
N PHE A 82 -13.34 -2.08 -3.98
CA PHE A 82 -13.78 -0.85 -4.66
C PHE A 82 -13.57 0.44 -3.85
N MET A 83 -12.44 0.57 -3.17
CA MET A 83 -12.06 1.83 -2.53
C MET A 83 -11.47 2.80 -3.55
N ASP A 84 -11.64 4.09 -3.30
CA ASP A 84 -11.13 5.20 -4.11
C ASP A 84 -10.30 6.11 -3.20
N LEU A 85 -9.11 5.60 -2.81
CA LEU A 85 -8.24 6.24 -1.85
C LEU A 85 -7.17 7.08 -2.57
N GLN A 86 -6.92 8.28 -2.08
CA GLN A 86 -5.73 9.04 -2.49
C GLN A 86 -4.43 8.40 -2.00
N ALA A 87 -4.50 7.74 -0.84
CA ALA A 87 -3.37 7.05 -0.24
C ALA A 87 -3.83 6.07 0.82
N LEU A 88 -3.10 4.95 0.94
CA LEU A 88 -3.15 4.10 2.12
C LEU A 88 -2.23 4.69 3.20
N LYS A 89 -2.83 5.31 4.22
CA LYS A 89 -2.15 6.14 5.22
C LYS A 89 -1.38 5.28 6.26
N PRO A 90 -0.40 5.87 6.96
CA PRO A 90 0.28 5.19 8.07
C PRO A 90 -0.72 4.71 9.12
N HIS A 91 -0.47 3.52 9.68
CA HIS A 91 -1.29 2.91 10.74
C HIS A 91 -2.76 2.63 10.35
N THR A 92 -3.10 2.61 9.05
CA THR A 92 -4.48 2.32 8.62
C THR A 92 -4.99 1.00 9.20
N PHE A 93 -4.13 -0.02 9.24
CA PHE A 93 -4.47 -1.36 9.74
C PHE A 93 -3.98 -1.65 11.17
N ARG A 94 -3.54 -0.63 11.90
CA ARG A 94 -3.06 -0.82 13.28
C ARG A 94 -4.21 -1.29 14.17
N GLY A 95 -3.91 -2.27 15.02
CA GLY A 95 -4.88 -2.88 15.93
C GLY A 95 -5.55 -4.15 15.40
N LEU A 96 -5.35 -4.51 14.12
CA LEU A 96 -5.71 -5.82 13.59
C LEU A 96 -4.84 -6.90 14.25
N SER A 97 -5.40 -7.51 15.29
CA SER A 97 -4.65 -8.38 16.19
C SER A 97 -4.66 -9.82 15.74
N HIS A 98 -5.80 -10.36 15.30
CA HIS A 98 -5.94 -11.69 14.73
C HIS A 98 -6.87 -11.66 13.51
N VAL A 99 -6.30 -11.64 12.32
CA VAL A 99 -7.06 -11.69 11.07
C VAL A 99 -6.68 -12.93 10.28
N HIS A 100 -7.64 -13.79 9.94
CA HIS A 100 -7.31 -14.94 9.11
C HIS A 100 -7.00 -14.51 7.67
N VAL A 101 -7.83 -13.63 7.09
CA VAL A 101 -7.61 -13.07 5.74
C VAL A 101 -7.93 -11.57 5.72
N LEU A 102 -6.96 -10.76 5.29
CA LEU A 102 -7.14 -9.36 4.91
C LEU A 102 -7.06 -9.26 3.39
N ALA A 103 -8.16 -8.88 2.73
CA ALA A 103 -8.25 -8.79 1.28
C ALA A 103 -8.62 -7.37 0.83
N ILE A 104 -7.68 -6.71 0.15
CA ILE A 104 -7.86 -5.41 -0.51
C ILE A 104 -7.97 -5.69 -2.02
N GLN A 105 -9.10 -5.37 -2.64
CA GLN A 105 -9.29 -5.71 -4.05
C GLN A 105 -10.04 -4.67 -4.87
N GLU A 106 -9.76 -4.65 -6.17
CA GLU A 106 -10.51 -3.86 -7.16
C GLU A 106 -10.62 -2.37 -6.77
N SER A 107 -9.56 -1.82 -6.17
CA SER A 107 -9.53 -0.46 -5.62
C SER A 107 -8.48 0.41 -6.30
N ASP A 108 -8.69 1.72 -6.29
CA ASP A 108 -7.63 2.71 -6.46
C ASP A 108 -7.06 3.02 -5.07
N LEU A 109 -5.83 2.59 -4.81
CA LEU A 109 -5.18 2.77 -3.51
C LEU A 109 -4.35 4.05 -3.44
N GLY A 110 -4.12 4.72 -4.58
CA GLY A 110 -3.21 5.83 -4.70
C GLY A 110 -1.81 5.43 -4.22
N THR A 111 -1.22 6.24 -3.34
CA THR A 111 0.10 5.95 -2.76
C THR A 111 0.00 5.05 -1.52
N ILE A 112 0.77 3.96 -1.47
CA ILE A 112 1.03 3.23 -0.22
C ILE A 112 2.09 4.00 0.57
N LYS A 113 1.69 4.66 1.66
CA LYS A 113 2.57 5.49 2.50
C LYS A 113 3.44 4.65 3.45
N SER A 114 4.54 5.24 3.90
CA SER A 114 5.38 4.67 4.97
C SER A 114 4.56 4.34 6.21
N GLY A 115 4.77 3.16 6.79
CA GLY A 115 3.99 2.69 7.94
C GLY A 115 2.55 2.27 7.66
N ALA A 116 2.11 2.13 6.40
CA ALA A 116 0.74 1.73 6.06
C ALA A 116 0.30 0.39 6.71
N PHE A 117 1.23 -0.56 6.81
CA PHE A 117 1.04 -1.89 7.39
C PHE A 117 1.62 -2.02 8.81
N GLU A 118 2.04 -0.92 9.43
CA GLU A 118 2.53 -0.95 10.81
C GLU A 118 1.38 -1.19 11.79
N GLY A 119 1.66 -2.04 12.79
CA GLY A 119 0.69 -2.39 13.82
C GLY A 119 -0.23 -3.56 13.49
N LEU A 120 -0.02 -4.26 12.35
CA LEU A 120 -0.54 -5.62 12.16
C LEU A 120 0.15 -6.57 13.14
N ALA A 121 -0.58 -7.45 13.83
CA ALA A 121 0.04 -8.39 14.78
C ALA A 121 -0.02 -9.86 14.35
N HIS A 122 -1.16 -10.32 13.82
CA HIS A 122 -1.31 -11.69 13.35
C HIS A 122 -2.25 -11.76 12.16
N ILE A 123 -1.67 -11.87 10.96
CA ILE A 123 -2.43 -11.97 9.71
C ILE A 123 -2.14 -13.33 9.06
N GLY A 124 -3.15 -14.18 8.86
CA GLY A 124 -2.96 -15.45 8.16
C GLY A 124 -2.54 -15.22 6.69
N SER A 125 -3.36 -14.46 5.97
CA SER A 125 -3.15 -14.14 4.55
C SER A 125 -3.41 -12.67 4.27
N LEU A 126 -2.42 -11.97 3.71
CA LEU A 126 -2.56 -10.63 3.14
C LEU A 126 -2.72 -10.75 1.63
N ASN A 127 -3.88 -10.36 1.13
CA ASN A 127 -4.24 -10.46 -0.28
C ASN A 127 -4.48 -9.06 -0.86
N ILE A 128 -3.71 -8.71 -1.88
CA ILE A 128 -3.79 -7.43 -2.60
C ILE A 128 -4.03 -7.77 -4.07
N TYR A 129 -5.27 -7.59 -4.52
CA TYR A 129 -5.73 -8.06 -5.83
C TYR A 129 -6.29 -6.96 -6.72
N ASN A 130 -5.89 -6.90 -7.98
CA ASN A 130 -6.54 -6.05 -8.98
C ASN A 130 -6.64 -4.58 -8.56
N ASN A 131 -5.63 -4.05 -7.86
CA ASN A 131 -5.63 -2.66 -7.44
C ASN A 131 -4.78 -1.81 -8.36
N LYS A 132 -5.18 -0.55 -8.51
CA LYS A 132 -4.31 0.51 -9.04
C LYS A 132 -3.52 1.10 -7.88
N ILE A 133 -2.20 1.12 -8.01
CA ILE A 133 -1.27 1.67 -7.02
C ILE A 133 -0.41 2.69 -7.74
N ASP A 134 -0.52 3.97 -7.36
CA ASP A 134 0.23 5.02 -8.03
C ASP A 134 1.72 4.89 -7.70
N SER A 135 2.05 4.73 -6.41
CA SER A 135 3.43 4.53 -5.96
C SER A 135 3.49 3.85 -4.59
N ILE A 136 4.64 3.27 -4.27
CA ILE A 136 4.93 2.66 -2.97
C ILE A 136 6.05 3.45 -2.32
N GLN A 137 5.78 4.07 -1.17
CA GLN A 137 6.82 4.70 -0.33
C GLN A 137 7.47 3.67 0.59
N GLU A 138 6.67 2.73 1.10
CA GLU A 138 7.15 1.62 1.91
C GLU A 138 6.15 0.46 1.84
N PHE A 139 6.65 -0.75 1.64
CA PHE A 139 5.89 -1.98 1.78
C PHE A 139 6.70 -2.92 2.66
N HIS A 140 6.64 -2.70 3.97
CA HIS A 140 7.41 -3.45 4.95
C HIS A 140 6.50 -4.40 5.74
N ILE A 141 6.80 -5.68 5.65
CA ILE A 141 6.21 -6.74 6.47
C ILE A 141 7.34 -7.34 7.31
N LYS A 142 7.24 -7.16 8.63
CA LYS A 142 8.22 -7.57 9.64
C LYS A 142 7.78 -8.91 10.28
N TYR A 143 8.73 -9.66 10.87
CA TYR A 143 8.42 -10.91 11.60
C TYR A 143 7.31 -10.76 12.65
N VAL A 144 7.25 -9.59 13.30
CA VAL A 144 6.25 -9.27 14.33
C VAL A 144 4.81 -9.24 13.80
N ASN A 145 4.61 -9.05 12.49
CA ASN A 145 3.29 -9.05 11.88
C ASN A 145 2.72 -10.46 11.68
N LYS A 146 3.57 -11.51 11.82
CA LYS A 146 3.22 -12.93 11.67
C LYS A 146 2.40 -13.24 10.42
N VAL A 147 2.73 -12.58 9.31
CA VAL A 147 2.05 -12.80 8.02
C VAL A 147 2.55 -14.10 7.41
N LYS A 148 1.67 -15.10 7.19
CA LYS A 148 2.12 -16.37 6.58
C LYS A 148 2.16 -16.31 5.06
N ILE A 149 1.11 -15.75 4.46
CA ILE A 149 0.92 -15.73 3.01
C ILE A 149 0.70 -14.30 2.54
N ILE A 150 1.45 -13.88 1.52
CA ILE A 150 1.20 -12.66 0.77
C ILE A 150 0.88 -13.03 -0.68
N ARG A 151 -0.28 -12.57 -1.16
CA ARG A 151 -0.64 -12.64 -2.58
C ARG A 151 -0.80 -11.22 -3.11
N PHE A 152 0.07 -10.86 -4.04
CA PHE A 152 0.09 -9.56 -4.69
C PHE A 152 -0.18 -9.80 -6.18
N HIS A 153 -1.46 -9.88 -6.58
CA HIS A 153 -1.83 -10.29 -7.93
C HIS A 153 -2.65 -9.25 -8.68
N GLY A 154 -2.46 -9.16 -10.00
CA GLY A 154 -3.31 -8.31 -10.83
C GLY A 154 -3.16 -6.81 -10.59
N ASN A 155 -2.17 -6.36 -9.81
CA ASN A 155 -2.03 -4.95 -9.48
C ASN A 155 -1.32 -4.19 -10.60
N HIS A 156 -1.65 -2.91 -10.73
CA HIS A 156 -1.08 -2.00 -11.72
C HIS A 156 -0.34 -0.89 -10.98
N LEU A 157 0.99 -0.92 -11.05
CA LEU A 157 1.83 0.11 -10.45
C LEU A 157 2.13 1.20 -11.48
N LEU A 158 1.94 2.47 -11.15
CA LEU A 158 2.31 3.58 -12.04
C LEU A 158 3.80 3.96 -11.90
N GLU A 159 4.36 3.79 -10.71
CA GLU A 159 5.79 3.97 -10.42
C GLU A 159 6.44 2.67 -9.95
N ALA A 160 7.62 2.36 -10.48
CA ALA A 160 8.39 1.19 -10.05
C ALA A 160 8.95 1.41 -8.63
N PRO A 161 8.87 0.40 -7.74
CA PRO A 161 9.44 0.52 -6.40
C PRO A 161 10.96 0.71 -6.45
N LYS A 162 11.46 1.71 -5.71
CA LYS A 162 12.91 1.92 -5.53
C LYS A 162 13.51 0.83 -4.63
N ALA A 163 14.83 0.71 -4.64
CA ALA A 163 15.54 -0.21 -3.76
C ALA A 163 15.19 0.03 -2.28
N GLY A 164 15.00 -1.05 -1.51
CA GLY A 164 14.69 -1.00 -0.07
C GLY A 164 13.25 -0.58 0.30
N VAL A 165 12.44 -0.09 -0.65
CA VAL A 165 11.04 0.27 -0.40
C VAL A 165 10.20 -0.96 -0.04
N VAL A 166 10.48 -2.10 -0.65
CA VAL A 166 9.80 -3.37 -0.38
C VAL A 166 10.69 -4.25 0.48
N ALA A 167 10.22 -4.60 1.68
CA ALA A 167 10.91 -5.50 2.60
C ALA A 167 9.91 -6.50 3.17
N ILE A 168 10.18 -7.80 3.03
CA ILE A 168 9.25 -8.85 3.46
C ILE A 168 10.04 -9.86 4.30
N GLN A 169 9.59 -10.08 5.53
CA GLN A 169 10.24 -10.93 6.51
C GLN A 169 9.21 -11.85 7.18
N GLY A 170 9.59 -13.11 7.39
CA GLY A 170 8.78 -14.08 8.13
C GLY A 170 7.55 -14.62 7.38
N VAL A 171 7.48 -14.41 6.06
CA VAL A 171 6.41 -14.89 5.19
C VAL A 171 6.79 -16.25 4.61
N GLU A 172 5.90 -17.23 4.74
CA GLU A 172 6.08 -18.59 4.23
C GLU A 172 5.87 -18.66 2.71
N THR A 173 4.89 -17.93 2.19
CA THR A 173 4.58 -17.90 0.76
C THR A 173 4.34 -16.49 0.28
N LEU A 174 5.21 -16.03 -0.62
CA LEU A 174 5.02 -14.80 -1.39
C LEU A 174 4.70 -15.15 -2.83
N SER A 175 3.55 -14.69 -3.32
CA SER A 175 3.13 -14.90 -4.70
C SER A 175 2.85 -13.55 -5.38
N VAL A 176 3.59 -13.27 -6.45
CA VAL A 176 3.51 -12.02 -7.21
C VAL A 176 3.30 -12.35 -8.68
N THR A 177 2.06 -12.26 -9.16
CA THR A 177 1.67 -12.71 -10.50
C THR A 177 0.60 -11.82 -11.11
N ALA A 178 0.54 -11.77 -12.44
CA ALA A 178 -0.38 -10.96 -13.22
C ALA A 178 -0.31 -9.45 -12.90
N ASN A 179 0.79 -8.96 -12.32
CA ASN A 179 0.94 -7.53 -12.08
C ASN A 179 1.52 -6.83 -13.32
N HIS A 180 1.23 -5.54 -13.42
CA HIS A 180 1.76 -4.64 -14.42
C HIS A 180 2.67 -3.63 -13.71
N PHE A 181 3.96 -3.65 -14.05
CA PHE A 181 4.99 -2.81 -13.45
C PHE A 181 5.61 -1.87 -14.49
N PRO A 182 6.09 -0.69 -14.10
CA PRO A 182 6.96 0.10 -14.96
C PRO A 182 8.27 -0.64 -15.19
N CYS A 183 8.62 -0.88 -16.44
CA CYS A 183 9.86 -1.52 -16.88
C CYS A 183 10.88 -0.46 -17.29
N ASP A 184 11.10 0.50 -16.40
CA ASP A 184 12.11 1.55 -16.52
C ASP A 184 13.40 1.15 -15.78
N CYS A 185 14.26 2.13 -15.49
CA CYS A 185 15.54 1.88 -14.83
C CYS A 185 15.45 1.29 -13.41
N ASN A 186 14.29 1.38 -12.72
CA ASN A 186 14.07 0.81 -11.39
C ASN A 186 13.68 -0.66 -11.43
N ILE A 187 13.48 -1.26 -12.62
CA ILE A 187 13.13 -2.67 -12.77
C ILE A 187 14.13 -3.61 -12.08
N HIS A 188 15.40 -3.21 -12.00
CA HIS A 188 16.45 -3.94 -11.29
C HIS A 188 16.14 -4.07 -9.79
N ALA A 189 15.68 -3.00 -9.15
CA ALA A 189 15.31 -3.02 -7.73
C ALA A 189 14.11 -3.96 -7.47
N LEU A 190 13.16 -4.02 -8.41
CA LEU A 190 12.02 -4.92 -8.34
C LEU A 190 12.45 -6.40 -8.44
N LEU A 191 13.35 -6.71 -9.38
CA LEU A 191 13.82 -8.06 -9.66
C LEU A 191 14.80 -8.59 -8.59
N GLU A 192 15.67 -7.73 -8.07
CA GLU A 192 16.60 -8.07 -7.00
C GLU A 192 15.93 -8.07 -5.62
N GLY A 193 14.78 -7.41 -5.50
CA GLY A 193 14.00 -7.32 -4.27
C GLY A 193 13.11 -8.54 -3.97
N PRO A 194 12.33 -8.47 -2.88
CA PRO A 194 11.46 -9.58 -2.45
C PRO A 194 10.44 -10.02 -3.50
N PHE A 195 9.91 -9.09 -4.30
CA PHE A 195 8.93 -9.41 -5.34
C PHE A 195 9.53 -10.28 -6.45
N GLY A 196 10.74 -9.95 -6.94
CA GLY A 196 11.44 -10.76 -7.93
C GLY A 196 11.78 -12.17 -7.43
N ASN A 197 12.11 -12.32 -6.15
CA ASN A 197 12.42 -13.61 -5.50
C ASN A 197 11.21 -14.31 -4.85
N SER A 198 10.02 -14.15 -5.43
CA SER A 198 8.79 -14.76 -4.90
C SER A 198 8.82 -16.31 -4.96
N THR A 199 8.11 -16.98 -4.04
CA THR A 199 8.16 -18.43 -3.78
C THR A 199 7.62 -19.30 -4.93
N GLY A 200 6.88 -18.72 -5.88
CA GLY A 200 6.02 -19.43 -6.83
C GLY A 200 6.54 -19.62 -8.27
N GLY A 201 7.81 -19.34 -8.54
CA GLY A 201 8.43 -19.55 -9.86
C GLY A 201 8.11 -18.47 -10.90
N ASP A 202 9.16 -18.10 -11.65
CA ASP A 202 9.28 -17.13 -12.74
C ASP A 202 8.43 -15.86 -12.63
N PHE A 203 8.84 -14.99 -11.71
CA PHE A 203 8.34 -13.61 -11.63
C PHE A 203 8.30 -12.92 -13.00
N LYS A 204 9.35 -13.10 -13.81
CA LYS A 204 9.49 -12.45 -15.12
C LYS A 204 8.43 -12.92 -16.14
N THR A 205 8.02 -14.19 -16.12
CA THR A 205 7.04 -14.72 -17.09
C THR A 205 5.60 -14.45 -16.67
N LYS A 206 5.37 -14.26 -15.37
CA LYS A 206 4.03 -14.05 -14.81
C LYS A 206 3.67 -12.60 -14.58
N ASN A 207 4.57 -11.65 -14.83
CA ASN A 207 4.29 -10.22 -14.67
C ASN A 207 4.66 -9.46 -15.94
N PHE A 208 4.01 -8.34 -16.14
CA PHE A 208 3.98 -7.60 -17.39
C PHE A 208 4.47 -6.16 -17.19
N CYS A 209 4.87 -5.53 -18.27
CA CYS A 209 5.24 -4.12 -18.28
C CYS A 209 4.02 -3.24 -18.55
N ILE A 210 3.89 -2.11 -17.85
CA ILE A 210 2.87 -1.07 -18.13
C ILE A 210 3.44 0.14 -18.87
N SER A 211 4.74 0.37 -18.69
CA SER A 211 5.50 1.47 -19.27
C SER A 211 6.96 1.04 -19.43
N PRO A 212 7.74 1.68 -20.32
CA PRO A 212 7.29 2.63 -21.34
C PRO A 212 6.37 1.99 -22.40
N LEU A 213 5.75 2.83 -23.25
CA LEU A 213 4.65 2.41 -24.14
C LEU A 213 5.03 1.29 -25.13
N ASP A 214 6.29 1.25 -25.56
CA ASP A 214 6.89 0.29 -26.50
C ASP A 214 7.00 -1.15 -25.95
N VAL A 215 6.94 -1.29 -24.62
CA VAL A 215 6.93 -2.59 -23.93
C VAL A 215 5.63 -2.85 -23.17
N ASN A 216 4.66 -1.94 -23.24
CA ASN A 216 3.38 -2.09 -22.54
C ASN A 216 2.68 -3.40 -22.95
N GLY A 217 2.26 -4.18 -21.95
CA GLY A 217 1.61 -5.47 -22.07
C GLY A 217 2.55 -6.66 -22.33
N LYS A 218 3.84 -6.44 -22.61
CA LYS A 218 4.81 -7.54 -22.77
C LYS A 218 5.13 -8.16 -21.42
N ALA A 219 5.38 -9.48 -21.40
CA ALA A 219 5.92 -10.12 -20.21
C ALA A 219 7.33 -9.61 -19.93
N ILE A 220 7.70 -9.45 -18.66
CA ILE A 220 9.05 -9.01 -18.27
C ILE A 220 10.13 -9.97 -18.80
N ALA A 221 9.80 -11.26 -18.96
CA ALA A 221 10.69 -12.27 -19.53
C ALA A 221 11.03 -12.04 -21.01
N GLU A 222 10.22 -11.28 -21.75
CA GLU A 222 10.49 -10.94 -23.15
C GLU A 222 11.48 -9.79 -23.29
N LEU A 223 11.84 -9.13 -22.19
CA LEU A 223 12.76 -7.99 -22.20
C LEU A 223 14.20 -8.43 -21.98
N GLU A 224 15.10 -7.74 -22.67
CA GLU A 224 16.53 -7.75 -22.36
C GLU A 224 16.80 -6.79 -21.19
N VAL A 225 16.44 -7.22 -19.99
CA VAL A 225 16.51 -6.40 -18.76
C VAL A 225 17.93 -5.87 -18.50
N ASP A 226 18.96 -6.64 -18.85
CA ASP A 226 20.36 -6.24 -18.65
C ASP A 226 20.77 -5.05 -19.53
N SER A 227 20.06 -4.81 -20.64
CA SER A 227 20.25 -3.63 -21.50
C SER A 227 19.53 -2.38 -20.98
N ILE A 228 18.63 -2.51 -20.00
CA ILE A 228 17.99 -1.37 -19.34
C ILE A 228 18.98 -0.83 -18.31
N ALA A 229 19.41 0.43 -18.47
CA ALA A 229 20.32 1.06 -17.52
C ALA A 229 19.71 1.12 -16.11
N ARG A 230 20.51 0.90 -15.06
CA ARG A 230 20.08 1.10 -13.66
C ARG A 230 19.89 2.58 -13.39
N CYS A 231 18.88 2.95 -12.58
CA CYS A 231 18.75 4.35 -12.16
C CYS A 231 19.97 4.75 -11.34
N GLN A 232 20.56 5.92 -11.65
CA GLN A 232 21.54 6.52 -10.75
C GLN A 232 20.80 6.97 -9.49
N GLU A 233 21.20 6.45 -8.34
CA GLU A 233 20.81 7.07 -7.08
C GLU A 233 21.38 8.48 -7.10
N GLU A 234 20.54 9.49 -6.86
CA GLU A 234 21.00 10.86 -6.69
C GLU A 234 22.04 10.88 -5.57
N VAL A 235 23.31 10.91 -5.94
CA VAL A 235 24.40 11.17 -5.01
C VAL A 235 24.09 12.53 -4.40
N THR A 236 23.73 12.53 -3.12
CA THR A 236 23.46 13.75 -2.37
C THR A 236 24.62 14.72 -2.59
N ARG A 237 24.26 15.93 -3.00
CA ARG A 237 25.14 17.06 -3.28
C ARG A 237 25.87 17.45 -1.99
N GLY A 238 26.96 16.76 -1.66
CA GLY A 238 27.70 16.91 -0.41
C GLY A 238 29.22 16.96 -0.57
N ASN A 239 29.73 17.18 -1.78
CA ASN A 239 31.16 17.41 -2.03
C ASN A 239 31.39 18.77 -2.70
N TRP A 240 31.05 19.84 -1.99
CA TRP A 240 31.56 21.18 -2.26
C TRP A 240 32.42 21.61 -1.06
N ASP A 241 33.61 21.02 -0.97
CA ASP A 241 34.78 21.63 -0.33
C ASP A 241 36.04 20.92 -0.84
N ALA A 242 36.59 21.46 -1.93
CA ALA A 242 38.00 21.30 -2.25
C ALA A 242 38.60 22.72 -2.32
N PRO A 243 39.70 23.02 -1.61
CA PRO A 243 40.42 24.26 -1.86
C PRO A 243 41.22 24.10 -3.17
N SER A 244 40.79 24.86 -4.16
CA SER A 244 41.55 25.56 -5.20
C SER A 244 42.93 25.02 -5.63
N GLY A 245 43.02 24.60 -6.91
CA GLY A 245 44.29 24.33 -7.60
C GLY A 245 44.21 24.01 -9.10
N ALA A 246 43.74 24.97 -9.93
CA ALA A 246 44.01 25.11 -11.39
C ALA A 246 43.27 24.20 -12.42
N PRO A 247 43.18 24.60 -13.73
CA PRO A 247 41.89 24.72 -14.42
C PRO A 247 41.66 23.70 -15.55
N GLY A 248 40.38 23.41 -15.80
CA GLY A 248 39.91 22.73 -16.99
C GLY A 248 38.43 23.04 -17.22
N VAL A 249 38.18 23.85 -18.27
CA VAL A 249 37.04 23.86 -19.21
C VAL A 249 35.87 22.94 -18.79
N VAL A 250 34.60 23.36 -18.68
CA VAL A 250 33.75 23.86 -19.77
C VAL A 250 32.47 24.50 -19.22
N SER A 251 32.10 25.65 -19.80
CA SER A 251 30.76 26.14 -20.13
C SER A 251 29.58 25.85 -19.18
N ALA A 252 29.20 26.87 -18.40
CA ALA A 252 27.85 26.98 -17.83
C ALA A 252 27.00 27.88 -18.73
N CYS A 253 26.00 27.30 -19.38
CA CYS A 253 24.93 28.04 -20.02
C CYS A 253 24.01 28.59 -18.93
N LEU A 254 23.98 29.92 -18.80
CA LEU A 254 23.01 30.67 -18.02
C LEU A 254 21.62 30.53 -18.62
N THR A 255 20.64 30.24 -17.77
CA THR A 255 19.28 30.84 -17.76
C THR A 255 18.51 30.16 -16.62
N SER A 256 17.64 30.75 -15.81
CA SER A 256 17.14 32.09 -15.56
C SER A 256 16.04 31.91 -14.49
N ILE A 257 15.58 33.02 -13.90
CA ILE A 257 14.22 33.23 -13.34
C ILE A 257 13.97 32.72 -11.90
N VAL A 258 13.96 33.63 -10.91
CA VAL A 258 12.84 34.46 -10.35
C VAL A 258 11.95 33.70 -9.34
N LEU A 259 11.94 34.19 -8.09
CA LEU A 259 10.79 34.68 -7.27
C LEU A 259 11.15 34.57 -5.78
N ILE A 260 11.32 35.69 -5.06
CA ILE A 260 10.30 36.41 -4.26
C ILE A 260 9.64 35.51 -3.20
N VAL A 261 9.78 35.87 -1.91
CA VAL A 261 8.70 36.36 -1.01
C VAL A 261 9.25 36.59 0.42
N MET A 262 9.14 37.86 0.83
CA MET A 262 8.80 38.46 2.14
C MET A 262 9.01 37.72 3.49
N ARG A 263 9.59 38.47 4.43
CA ARG A 263 9.05 38.82 5.77
C ARG A 263 9.90 40.01 6.28
N ALA A 264 9.41 41.25 6.39
CA ALA A 264 8.41 41.79 7.31
C ALA A 264 8.68 41.46 8.79
N GLY A 265 9.13 42.46 9.56
CA GLY A 265 8.84 42.52 11.00
C GLY A 265 9.89 43.17 11.91
N VAL A 266 9.72 44.47 12.17
CA VAL A 266 9.80 45.17 13.48
C VAL A 266 10.96 44.74 14.41
N SER A 267 11.98 45.55 14.70
CA SER A 267 11.97 46.83 15.44
C SER A 267 13.32 47.51 15.26
#